data_AF-A0A2Z3GH74-F1
#
_entry.id   AF-A0A2Z3GH74-F1
#
_cell.length_a   1.000
_cell.length_b   1.000
_cell.length_c   1.000
_cell.angle_alpha   90.00
_cell.angle_beta   90.00
_cell.angle_gamma   90.00
#
_symmetry.space_group_name_H-M   'P 1'
#
loop_
_entity.id
_entity.type
_entity.pdbx_description
1 polymer ?
#
loop_
_entity_poly.entity_id
_entity_poly.type
_entity_poly.pdbx_seq_one_letter_code
_entity_poly.pdbx_strand_id
1 'polypeptide(L)' 'MLEYPDSIAGRANYIRRNGRAGGHAKYQCQGCGHQARFTPAAVAKAVQYAQVDELLSERNSQRSIARIKIGR' A
#
# COMPACT_ATOMS: atom_id res chain seq x y z
N MET A 1 16.92 -6.66 2.37
CA MET A 1 17.09 -5.56 1.40
C MET A 1 16.03 -5.80 0.34
N LEU A 2 14.91 -5.06 0.36
CA LEU A 2 13.80 -5.30 -0.56
C LEU A 2 14.12 -4.63 -1.91
N GLU A 3 14.70 -5.38 -2.82
CA GLU A 3 14.86 -4.99 -4.22
C GLU A 3 13.47 -5.03 -4.88
N TYR A 4 12.87 -3.86 -5.06
CA TYR A 4 11.67 -3.69 -5.87
C TYR A 4 12.08 -3.84 -7.34
N PRO A 5 11.53 -4.83 -8.09
CA PRO A 5 12.01 -5.09 -9.44
C PRO A 5 11.69 -3.92 -10.35
N ASP A 6 12.72 -3.57 -11.13
CA ASP A 6 12.80 -2.67 -12.28
C ASP A 6 11.80 -2.97 -13.42
N SER A 7 10.54 -3.29 -13.13
CA SER A 7 9.53 -3.57 -14.17
C SER A 7 9.05 -2.33 -14.92
N ILE A 8 9.59 -1.14 -14.60
CA ILE A 8 9.45 0.10 -15.40
C ILE A 8 10.71 0.39 -16.25
N ALA A 9 11.83 -0.30 -15.98
CA ALA A 9 13.13 0.04 -16.58
C ALA A 9 13.21 -0.24 -18.09
N GLY A 10 12.40 -1.16 -18.61
CA GLY A 10 12.35 -1.47 -20.05
C GLY A 10 11.77 -0.36 -20.93
N ARG A 11 11.13 0.67 -20.35
CA ARG A 11 10.66 1.91 -21.02
C ARG A 11 11.12 3.19 -20.31
N ALA A 12 12.22 3.12 -19.54
CA ALA A 12 12.67 4.18 -18.64
C ALA A 12 12.97 5.52 -19.35
N ASN A 13 13.32 5.51 -20.63
CA ASN A 13 13.72 6.72 -21.35
C ASN A 13 12.58 7.73 -21.61
N TYR A 14 11.32 7.33 -21.40
CA TYR A 14 10.18 8.22 -21.59
C TYR A 14 9.51 8.65 -20.30
N ILE A 15 9.98 8.26 -19.10
CA ILE A 15 9.32 8.65 -17.85
C ILE A 15 10.20 9.61 -17.07
N ARG A 16 9.76 10.86 -16.91
CA ARG A 16 10.47 11.89 -16.13
C ARG A 16 9.72 12.23 -14.86
N ARG A 17 10.46 12.44 -13.76
CA ARG A 17 9.88 12.98 -12.53
C ARG A 17 9.52 14.46 -12.77
N ASN A 18 8.25 14.83 -12.57
CA ASN A 18 7.74 16.19 -12.81
C ASN A 18 7.21 16.85 -11.53
N GLY A 19 7.91 16.61 -10.40
CA GLY A 19 7.61 17.20 -9.10
C GLY A 19 6.94 16.25 -8.10
N ARG A 20 6.38 16.85 -7.03
CA ARG A 20 5.65 16.17 -5.95
C ARG A 20 4.31 16.86 -5.71
N ALA A 21 3.27 16.11 -5.38
CA ALA A 21 2.03 16.69 -4.81
C ALA A 21 1.41 15.74 -3.80
N GLY A 22 0.87 16.32 -2.71
CA GLY A 22 0.22 15.55 -1.64
C GLY A 22 1.13 14.47 -1.05
N GLY A 23 2.44 14.70 -0.97
CA GLY A 23 3.41 13.72 -0.48
C GLY A 23 3.86 12.65 -1.49
N HIS A 24 3.25 12.57 -2.67
CA HIS A 24 3.60 11.58 -3.70
C HIS A 24 4.49 12.17 -4.79
N ALA A 25 5.42 11.36 -5.30
CA ALA A 25 6.22 11.69 -6.48
C ALA A 25 5.35 11.59 -7.75
N LYS A 26 5.42 12.64 -8.59
CA LYS A 26 4.77 12.67 -9.90
C LYS A 26 5.74 12.28 -10.99
N TYR A 27 5.24 11.50 -11.94
CA TYR A 27 5.97 11.09 -13.12
C TYR A 27 5.16 11.42 -14.37
N GLN A 28 5.84 11.83 -15.43
CA GLN A 28 5.25 12.17 -16.70
C GLN A 28 5.87 11.33 -17.80
N CYS A 29 5.02 10.75 -18.65
CA CYS A 29 5.46 10.16 -19.91
C CYS A 29 5.77 11.27 -20.91
N GLN A 30 6.99 11.29 -21.44
CA GLN A 30 7.47 12.21 -22.46
C GLN A 30 6.89 11.89 -23.84
N GLY A 31 6.52 10.64 -24.09
CA GLY A 31 5.95 10.22 -25.38
C GLY A 31 4.49 10.61 -25.57
N CYS A 32 3.68 10.55 -24.51
CA CYS A 32 2.23 10.83 -24.58
C CYS A 32 1.74 11.96 -23.66
N GLY A 33 2.63 12.59 -22.88
CA GLY A 33 2.29 13.68 -21.96
C GLY A 33 1.54 13.27 -20.69
N HIS A 34 1.07 12.02 -20.61
CA HIS A 34 0.29 11.51 -19.48
C HIS A 34 1.05 11.60 -18.15
N GLN A 35 0.37 12.04 -17.10
CA GLN A 35 0.93 12.21 -15.76
C GLN A 35 0.36 11.15 -14.80
N ALA A 36 1.25 10.40 -14.17
CA ALA A 36 0.91 9.43 -13.13
C ALA A 36 1.51 9.84 -11.78
N ARG A 37 0.80 9.48 -10.70
CA ARG A 37 1.33 9.58 -9.33
C ARG A 37 1.81 8.21 -8.91
N PHE A 38 3.01 8.13 -8.34
CA PHE A 38 3.48 6.87 -7.77
C PHE A 38 3.02 6.77 -6.32
N THR A 39 2.09 5.85 -6.06
CA THR A 39 1.70 5.44 -4.71
C THR A 39 2.52 4.22 -4.32
N PRO A 40 3.44 4.33 -3.34
CA PRO A 40 4.27 3.20 -2.93
C PRO A 40 3.38 2.07 -2.37
N ALA A 41 3.45 0.89 -2.98
CA ALA A 41 2.65 -0.28 -2.60
C ALA A 41 2.84 -0.67 -1.12
N ALA A 42 4.03 -0.46 -0.57
CA ALA A 42 4.33 -0.69 0.84
C ALA A 42 3.40 0.09 1.79
N VAL A 43 3.14 1.36 1.49
CA VAL A 43 2.27 2.21 2.33
C VAL A 43 0.82 1.75 2.25
N ALA A 44 0.35 1.42 1.05
CA ALA A 44 -1.01 0.90 0.87
C ALA A 44 -1.21 -0.44 1.60
N LYS A 45 -0.22 -1.34 1.51
CA LYS A 45 -0.27 -2.62 2.23
C LYS A 45 -0.19 -2.46 3.75
N ALA A 46 0.62 -1.52 4.26
CA ALA A 46 0.71 -1.27 5.69
C ALA A 46 -0.65 -0.87 6.29
N VAL A 47 -1.42 -0.03 5.59
CA VAL A 47 -2.79 0.33 6.01
C VAL A 47 -3.72 -0.88 6.01
N GLN A 48 -3.65 -1.73 4.98
CA GLN A 48 -4.44 -2.96 4.92
C GLN A 48 -4.11 -3.92 6.06
N TYR A 49 -2.83 -4.10 6.39
CA TYR A 49 -2.43 -4.96 7.50
C TYR A 49 -2.88 -4.41 8.86
N ALA A 50 -2.79 -3.10 9.08
CA ALA A 50 -3.29 -2.47 10.31
C ALA A 50 -4.79 -2.73 10.51
N GLN A 51 -5.58 -2.64 9.43
CA GLN A 51 -7.02 -2.97 9.48
C GLN A 51 -7.26 -4.45 9.82
N VAL A 52 -6.44 -5.36 9.28
CA VAL A 52 -6.54 -6.79 9.58
C VAL A 52 -6.20 -7.07 11.05
N ASP A 53 -5.16 -6.45 11.61
CA ASP A 53 -4.80 -6.59 13.02
C ASP A 53 -5.94 -6.14 13.96
N GLU A 54 -6.63 -5.04 13.64
CA GLU A 54 -7.79 -4.56 14.39
C GLU A 54 -8.93 -5.59 14.38
N LEU A 55 -9.29 -6.10 13.19
CA LEU A 55 -10.33 -7.12 13.03
C LEU A 55 -9.98 -8.44 13.75
N LEU A 56 -8.69 -8.82 13.74
CA LEU A 56 -8.21 -9.99 14.47
C LEU A 56 -8.31 -9.81 15.99
N SER A 57 -7.97 -8.63 16.50
CA SER A 57 -8.12 -8.27 17.91
C SER A 57 -9.58 -8.33 18.35
N GLU A 58 -10.49 -7.75 17.57
CA GLU A 58 -11.92 -7.78 17.86
C GLU A 58 -12.47 -9.21 17.87
N ARG A 59 -12.15 -10.02 16.86
CA ARG A 59 -12.55 -11.43 16.82
C ARG A 59 -12.02 -12.21 18.03
N ASN A 60 -10.78 -11.95 18.46
CA ASN A 60 -10.21 -12.60 19.63
C ASN A 60 -10.95 -12.20 20.92
N SER A 61 -11.36 -10.94 21.05
CA SER A 61 -12.22 -10.47 22.14
C SER A 61 -13.58 -11.17 22.15
N GLN A 62 -14.24 -11.27 20.99
CA GLN A 62 -15.52 -11.99 20.89
C GLN A 62 -15.38 -13.47 21.28
N ARG A 63 -14.30 -14.14 20.86
CA ARG A 63 -14.02 -15.53 21.24
C ARG A 63 -13.74 -15.69 22.73
N SER A 64 -13.06 -14.74 23.37
CA SER A 64 -12.79 -14.82 24.81
C SER A 64 -14.09 -14.69 25.62
N ILE A 65 -14.97 -13.77 25.24
CA ILE A 65 -16.29 -13.60 25.85
C ILE A 65 -17.14 -14.86 25.65
N ALA A 66 -17.16 -15.43 24.44
CA ALA A 66 -17.93 -16.65 24.15
C ALA A 66 -17.46 -17.84 25.00
N ARG A 67 -16.15 -18.00 25.20
CA ARG A 67 -15.58 -19.05 26.07
C ARG A 67 -16.02 -18.91 27.53
N ILE A 68 -16.07 -17.68 28.05
CA ILE A 68 -16.54 -17.41 29.42
C ILE A 68 -18.05 -17.69 29.55
N LYS A 69 -18.84 -17.44 28.50
CA LYS A 69 -20.29 -17.66 28.51
C LYS A 69 -20.72 -19.13 28.34
N ILE A 70 -19.91 -19.95 27.67
CA ILE A 70 -20.22 -21.38 27.43
C ILE A 70 -19.76 -22.27 28.59
N GLY A 71 -18.77 -21.84 29.38
CA GLY A 71 -18.25 -22.59 30.54
C GLY A 71 -18.96 -22.32 31.87
N ARG A 72 -20.14 -21.68 31.86
CA ARG A 72 -20.95 -21.36 33.03
C ARG A 72 -22.30 -22.04 32.92
#